data_AF-A0A8J7ZG45-F1
#
_entry.id   AF-A0A8J7ZG45-F1
#
_cell.length_a   1.000
_cell.length_b   1.000
_cell.length_c   1.000
_cell.angle_alpha   90.00
_cell.angle_beta   90.00
_cell.angle_gamma   90.00
#
_symmetry.space_group_name_H-M   'P 1'
#
loop_
_entity.id
_entity.type
_entity.pdbx_description
1 polymer ?
#
loop_
_entity_poly.entity_id
_entity_poly.type
_entity_poly.pdbx_seq_one_letter_code
_entity_poly.pdbx_strand_id
1 'polypeptide(L)'
;MPETLQFSTLVFPQAGRDRQERSNRQNIAAEGALAGGASIVEDISSLPGEQTLSGAYLGDYAKKQTDELDELVSSPDIGPIPVFAPDGETSLAGYYVLESGRTNPETAQSDSLQRFDVGLTQKGTRNKHWRMVATNPTQVQNDFGSTQASRVAVPGAASKVQWVDRETGETALASGDVVATASGEWADVDLFDPYTDDPLGASEPALIYDVPYDVEEGVDVRVWDTRGHDSKLDSDGDVQWSKVFSPDHDYSGNLVADTGRLRVTFDEEGSPGISAQRWNAVSEAWESVSPSTTDWEVLDVDVVGIGLERVDAYVLFSNLSTGDIFALDAAIKRGLEDVLWTIPGNSSGPVPSGLDDLLDPTASPRVIDASESKQLHSRRSTRE
;
A
#
# COMPACT_ATOMS: atom_id res chain seq x y z
N MET A 1 -2.65 31.79 4.96
CA MET A 1 -3.82 30.90 4.95
C MET A 1 -3.36 29.59 5.60
N PRO A 2 -4.19 28.85 6.35
CA PRO A 2 -3.76 27.54 6.81
C PRO A 2 -3.43 26.67 5.59
N GLU A 3 -2.23 26.11 5.56
CA GLU A 3 -1.79 25.23 4.47
C GLU A 3 -2.41 23.85 4.67
N THR A 4 -3.15 23.35 3.69
CA THR A 4 -3.66 21.98 3.70
C THR A 4 -2.54 21.04 3.31
N LEU A 5 -2.14 20.17 4.23
CA LEU A 5 -1.12 19.15 4.00
C LEU A 5 -1.76 17.78 3.86
N GLN A 6 -1.16 16.94 3.02
CA GLN A 6 -1.63 15.59 2.77
C GLN A 6 -0.52 14.58 3.06
N PHE A 7 -0.87 13.53 3.79
CA PHE A 7 -0.12 12.29 3.83
C PHE A 7 -0.56 11.42 2.65
N SER A 8 0.37 10.99 1.81
CA SER A 8 0.05 10.15 0.64
C SER A 8 -0.26 8.69 1.00
N THR A 9 -0.79 8.41 2.18
CA THR A 9 -1.21 7.03 2.49
C THR A 9 -2.52 7.02 3.27
N LEU A 10 -2.94 8.15 3.82
CA LEU A 10 -4.23 8.29 4.45
C LEU A 10 -5.20 8.82 3.41
N VAL A 11 -6.30 8.09 3.20
CA VAL A 11 -7.34 8.54 2.29
C VAL A 11 -8.13 9.65 2.95
N PHE A 12 -7.80 10.88 2.59
CA PHE A 12 -8.67 12.02 2.83
C PHE A 12 -9.78 12.01 1.77
N PRO A 13 -11.07 11.88 2.14
CA PRO A 13 -12.16 11.81 1.18
C PRO A 13 -12.15 13.04 0.24
N GLN A 14 -12.07 12.82 -1.07
CA GLN A 14 -12.18 13.90 -2.06
C GLN A 14 -13.63 14.43 -2.15
N ALA A 15 -14.64 13.57 -2.00
CA ALA A 15 -16.06 13.97 -1.96
C ALA A 15 -16.40 14.82 -0.71
N GLY A 16 -15.71 14.57 0.40
CA GLY A 16 -15.70 15.44 1.57
C GLY A 16 -15.27 16.87 1.24
N ARG A 17 -14.26 17.11 0.41
CA ARG A 17 -13.80 18.48 0.12
C ARG A 17 -14.90 19.36 -0.51
N ASP A 18 -15.67 18.85 -1.45
CA ASP A 18 -16.67 19.63 -2.20
C ASP A 18 -18.03 19.81 -1.47
N ARG A 19 -18.47 18.81 -0.71
CA ARG A 19 -19.71 18.88 0.10
C ARG A 19 -19.48 19.62 1.41
N GLN A 20 -18.33 19.40 2.04
CA GLN A 20 -17.92 20.07 3.26
C GLN A 20 -17.60 21.54 2.96
N GLU A 21 -17.09 21.93 1.78
CA GLU A 21 -16.99 23.36 1.41
C GLU A 21 -18.35 24.11 1.40
N ARG A 22 -19.44 23.45 0.97
CA ARG A 22 -20.76 24.08 0.89
C ARG A 22 -21.48 24.11 2.23
N SER A 23 -21.35 23.04 3.03
CA SER A 23 -21.87 22.96 4.41
C SER A 23 -21.04 23.83 5.37
N ASN A 24 -19.72 23.82 5.22
CA ASN A 24 -18.80 24.65 6.01
C ASN A 24 -19.04 26.13 5.75
N ARG A 25 -19.34 26.62 4.54
CA ARG A 25 -19.67 28.06 4.36
C ARG A 25 -20.89 28.51 5.16
N GLN A 26 -21.83 27.61 5.47
CA GLN A 26 -23.00 27.91 6.30
C GLN A 26 -22.71 27.79 7.81
N ASN A 27 -21.84 26.87 8.23
CA ASN A 27 -21.45 26.71 9.64
C ASN A 27 -20.24 27.57 10.09
N ILE A 28 -19.38 28.01 9.15
CA ILE A 28 -18.26 28.96 9.38
C ILE A 28 -18.76 30.32 9.87
N ALA A 29 -20.02 30.68 9.58
CA ALA A 29 -20.64 31.89 10.11
C ALA A 29 -21.08 31.77 11.58
N ALA A 30 -21.21 30.54 12.10
CA ALA A 30 -21.70 30.27 13.45
C ALA A 30 -20.59 29.94 14.45
N GLU A 31 -19.48 29.33 14.02
CA GLU A 31 -18.35 29.00 14.90
C GLU A 31 -17.01 29.37 14.25
N GLY A 32 -16.46 30.50 14.70
CA GLY A 32 -15.21 31.04 14.18
C GLY A 32 -13.98 30.21 14.53
N ALA A 33 -13.12 30.04 13.53
CA ALA A 33 -11.68 29.72 13.63
C ALA A 33 -11.23 28.27 13.88
N LEU A 34 -11.97 27.25 13.43
CA LEU A 34 -11.42 25.89 13.27
C LEU A 34 -11.81 25.35 11.90
N ALA A 35 -11.04 25.74 10.87
CA ALA A 35 -11.13 25.14 9.56
C ALA A 35 -10.61 23.69 9.65
N GLY A 36 -11.36 22.72 9.10
CA GLY A 36 -11.00 21.30 9.01
C GLY A 36 -9.81 21.03 8.08
N GLY A 37 -8.68 21.65 8.38
CA GLY A 37 -7.36 21.36 7.82
C GLY A 37 -6.41 21.10 8.99
N ALA A 38 -5.61 20.04 8.90
CA ALA A 38 -4.58 19.79 9.88
C ALA A 38 -3.60 20.98 9.92
N SER A 39 -3.27 21.47 11.11
CA SER A 39 -2.37 22.60 11.32
C SER A 39 -1.05 22.08 11.86
N ILE A 40 0.04 22.19 11.10
CA ILE A 40 1.38 21.91 11.63
C ILE A 40 1.82 23.08 12.49
N VAL A 41 2.21 22.78 13.73
CA VAL A 41 2.94 23.71 14.57
C VAL A 41 4.37 23.21 14.62
N GLU A 42 5.31 23.97 14.06
CA GLU A 42 6.74 23.72 14.26
C GLU A 42 7.04 24.02 15.73
N ASP A 43 7.19 22.96 16.53
CA ASP A 43 7.53 23.12 17.93
C ASP A 43 8.99 23.58 18.02
N ILE A 44 9.21 24.77 18.57
CA ILE A 44 10.54 25.39 18.75
C ILE A 44 11.36 24.61 19.82
N SER A 45 10.76 23.57 20.43
CA SER A 45 11.22 22.91 21.64
C SER A 45 11.91 21.54 21.48
N SER A 46 12.02 20.92 20.31
CA SER A 46 12.71 19.63 20.17
C SER A 46 13.61 19.53 18.92
N LEU A 47 14.28 18.39 18.75
CA LEU A 47 15.53 18.26 17.98
C LEU A 47 15.40 18.70 16.51
N PRO A 48 16.49 19.15 15.83
CA PRO A 48 16.41 19.57 14.44
C PRO A 48 15.82 18.50 13.53
N GLY A 49 14.64 18.77 12.93
CA GLY A 49 13.97 17.86 11.99
C GLY A 49 12.75 17.13 12.54
N GLU A 50 12.43 17.29 13.83
CA GLU A 50 11.15 16.86 14.43
C GLU A 50 10.07 17.95 14.20
N GLN A 51 8.85 17.51 13.89
CA GLN A 51 7.69 18.37 13.67
C GLN A 51 6.45 17.72 14.28
N THR A 52 5.55 18.53 14.83
CA THR A 52 4.26 18.03 15.33
C THR A 52 3.14 18.49 14.40
N LEU A 53 2.38 17.53 13.89
CA LEU A 53 1.13 17.80 13.18
C LEU A 53 -0.04 17.64 14.15
N SER A 54 -0.82 18.71 14.30
CA SER A 54 -2.05 18.69 15.09
C SER A 54 -3.26 18.91 14.18
N GLY A 55 -4.35 18.19 14.41
CA GLY A 55 -5.53 18.31 13.58
C GLY A 55 -6.79 17.71 14.17
N ALA A 56 -7.86 17.73 13.39
CA ALA A 56 -9.10 17.08 13.73
C ALA A 56 -9.77 16.45 12.51
N TYR A 57 -10.29 15.23 12.69
CA TYR A 57 -11.23 14.60 11.76
C TYR A 57 -12.66 14.92 12.18
N LEU A 58 -13.53 15.15 11.19
CA LEU A 58 -14.92 15.53 11.36
C LEU A 58 -15.82 14.64 10.49
N GLY A 59 -16.98 14.26 11.01
CA GLY A 59 -18.00 13.49 10.31
C GLY A 59 -18.06 12.02 10.69
N ASP A 60 -18.87 11.26 9.98
CA ASP A 60 -19.26 9.89 10.37
C ASP A 60 -18.11 8.88 10.35
N TYR A 61 -17.05 9.16 9.57
CA TYR A 61 -15.83 8.34 9.52
C TYR A 61 -14.66 8.90 10.34
N ALA A 62 -14.87 9.93 11.16
CA ALA A 62 -13.78 10.56 11.92
C ALA A 62 -13.08 9.57 12.86
N LYS A 63 -13.83 8.69 13.53
CA LYS A 63 -13.28 7.59 14.34
C LYS A 63 -12.40 6.65 13.50
N LYS A 64 -12.94 6.15 12.38
CA LYS A 64 -12.23 5.26 11.46
C LYS A 64 -10.89 5.87 11.00
N GLN A 65 -10.90 7.14 10.57
CA GLN A 65 -9.69 7.85 10.13
C GLN A 65 -8.65 8.04 11.25
N THR A 66 -9.13 8.10 12.49
CA THR A 66 -8.26 8.21 13.67
C THR A 66 -7.63 6.86 13.99
N ASP A 67 -8.40 5.78 13.93
CA ASP A 67 -7.91 4.41 14.12
C ASP A 67 -6.88 4.06 13.02
N GLU A 68 -7.16 4.39 11.74
CA GLU A 68 -6.22 4.26 10.61
C GLU A 68 -4.91 5.03 10.85
N LEU A 69 -4.98 6.23 11.41
CA LEU A 69 -3.81 7.05 11.72
C LEU A 69 -3.00 6.47 12.88
N ASP A 70 -3.65 6.01 13.94
CA ASP A 70 -2.99 5.37 15.08
C ASP A 70 -2.27 4.08 14.67
N GLU A 71 -2.90 3.31 13.79
CA GLU A 71 -2.32 2.11 13.21
C GLU A 71 -1.09 2.44 12.34
N LEU A 72 -1.20 3.45 11.46
CA LEU A 72 -0.08 3.91 10.63
C LEU A 72 1.11 4.37 11.49
N VAL A 73 0.85 5.14 12.55
CA VAL A 73 1.89 5.60 13.49
C VAL A 73 2.61 4.42 14.16
N SER A 74 1.86 3.35 14.45
CA SER A 74 2.35 2.17 15.15
C SER A 74 3.02 1.15 14.21
N SER A 75 3.04 1.42 12.90
CA SER A 75 3.51 0.51 11.86
C SER A 75 4.90 0.94 11.34
N PRO A 76 6.00 0.42 11.91
CA PRO A 76 7.36 0.86 11.55
C PRO A 76 7.76 0.51 10.10
N ASP A 77 7.12 -0.49 9.51
CA ASP A 77 7.42 -0.99 8.17
C ASP A 77 6.80 -0.11 7.05
N ILE A 78 5.90 0.80 7.42
CA ILE A 78 5.30 1.76 6.49
C ILE A 78 6.12 3.06 6.48
N GLY A 79 7.01 3.22 5.50
CA GLY A 79 7.60 4.51 5.18
C GLY A 79 9.07 4.45 4.78
N PRO A 80 9.73 5.62 4.61
CA PRO A 80 9.21 6.98 4.81
C PRO A 80 8.08 7.37 3.84
N ILE A 81 7.09 8.13 4.29
CA ILE A 81 5.96 8.61 3.48
C ILE A 81 6.17 10.06 3.03
N PRO A 82 5.70 10.45 1.82
CA PRO A 82 5.77 11.83 1.39
C PRO A 82 4.67 12.69 2.04
N VAL A 83 5.07 13.87 2.50
CA VAL A 83 4.20 14.93 2.98
C VAL A 83 4.35 16.11 2.03
N PHE A 84 3.23 16.65 1.54
CA PHE A 84 3.21 17.75 0.59
C PHE A 84 1.90 18.56 0.69
N ALA A 85 1.89 19.75 0.10
CA ALA A 85 0.70 20.55 -0.08
C ALA A 85 0.10 20.28 -1.48
N PRO A 86 -1.15 19.78 -1.60
CA PRO A 86 -1.74 19.45 -2.90
C PRO A 86 -1.90 20.67 -3.82
N ASP A 87 -2.20 21.84 -3.23
CA ASP A 87 -2.57 23.05 -3.97
C ASP A 87 -1.46 24.12 -3.99
N GLY A 88 -0.22 23.76 -3.67
CA GLY A 88 0.88 24.73 -3.63
C GLY A 88 2.23 24.18 -3.20
N GLU A 89 3.17 25.10 -3.00
CA GLU A 89 4.48 24.79 -2.43
C GLU A 89 4.43 24.96 -0.92
N THR A 90 5.08 24.05 -0.20
CA THR A 90 5.28 24.17 1.25
C THR A 90 6.72 23.85 1.60
N SER A 91 7.29 24.57 2.57
CA SER A 91 8.63 24.26 3.10
C SER A 91 8.68 22.91 3.82
N LEU A 92 7.52 22.34 4.12
CA LEU A 92 7.34 21.06 4.79
C LEU A 92 7.29 19.89 3.80
N ALA A 93 7.52 20.13 2.50
CA ALA A 93 7.51 19.08 1.50
C ALA A 93 8.73 18.16 1.69
N GLY A 94 8.50 16.87 1.93
CA GLY A 94 9.56 15.96 2.31
C GLY A 94 9.09 14.53 2.51
N TYR A 95 10.04 13.66 2.85
CA TYR A 95 9.80 12.31 3.29
C TYR A 95 9.90 12.25 4.81
N TYR A 96 8.88 11.71 5.46
CA TYR A 96 8.73 11.68 6.91
C TYR A 96 8.46 10.26 7.40
N VAL A 97 8.89 9.99 8.63
CA VAL A 97 8.46 8.82 9.40
C VAL A 97 7.63 9.34 10.57
N LEU A 98 6.54 8.66 10.88
CA LEU A 98 5.73 8.94 12.06
C LEU A 98 6.40 8.25 13.25
N GLU A 99 6.67 8.99 14.32
CA GLU A 99 7.43 8.46 15.46
C GLU A 99 6.59 8.33 16.73
N SER A 100 5.49 9.08 16.83
CA SER A 100 4.51 8.94 17.90
C SER A 100 3.20 9.61 17.52
N GLY A 101 2.11 9.12 18.09
CA GLY A 101 0.76 9.63 17.87
C GLY A 101 0.03 9.67 19.20
N ARG A 102 -0.74 10.72 19.42
CA ARG A 102 -1.74 10.80 20.47
C ARG A 102 -3.05 11.20 19.83
N THR A 103 -4.01 10.30 19.92
CA THR A 103 -5.40 10.58 19.57
C THR A 103 -6.15 10.84 20.86
N ASN A 104 -6.87 11.96 20.88
CA ASN A 104 -7.65 12.36 22.04
C ASN A 104 -9.09 12.56 21.59
N PRO A 105 -10.03 11.69 21.99
CA PRO A 105 -11.44 11.98 21.79
C PRO A 105 -11.79 13.25 22.58
N GLU A 106 -12.31 14.27 21.91
CA GLU A 106 -12.67 15.57 22.55
C GLU A 106 -13.72 15.38 23.65
N THR A 107 -14.60 14.40 23.49
CA THR A 107 -15.56 13.96 24.49
C THR A 107 -15.76 12.45 24.37
N ALA A 108 -15.91 11.74 25.50
CA ALA A 108 -16.14 10.29 25.53
C ALA A 108 -17.45 9.81 24.86
N GLN A 109 -18.20 10.70 24.21
CA GLN A 109 -19.54 10.45 23.66
C GLN A 109 -19.71 10.85 22.19
N SER A 110 -18.69 11.39 21.51
CA SER A 110 -18.81 11.79 20.11
C SER A 110 -17.74 11.13 19.25
N ASP A 111 -18.16 10.24 18.37
CA ASP A 111 -17.30 9.63 17.34
C ASP A 111 -17.11 10.54 16.12
N SER A 112 -17.88 11.63 16.01
CA SER A 112 -17.92 12.51 14.83
C SER A 112 -16.90 13.65 14.83
N LEU A 113 -16.12 13.79 15.91
CA LEU A 113 -15.01 14.75 16.03
C LEU A 113 -13.87 14.08 16.80
N GLN A 114 -12.75 13.85 16.12
CA GLN A 114 -11.55 13.27 16.73
C GLN A 114 -10.38 14.21 16.54
N ARG A 115 -9.65 14.53 17.62
CA ARG A 115 -8.41 15.31 17.53
C ARG A 115 -7.20 14.40 17.58
N PHE A 116 -6.18 14.77 16.84
CA PHE A 116 -4.92 14.03 16.78
C PHE A 116 -3.73 14.98 16.87
N ASP A 117 -2.67 14.48 17.50
CA ASP A 117 -1.33 15.06 17.52
C ASP A 117 -0.34 13.96 17.12
N VAL A 118 0.45 14.21 16.06
CA VAL A 118 1.39 13.23 15.52
C VAL A 118 2.77 13.86 15.39
N GLY A 119 3.77 13.18 15.97
CA GLY A 119 5.17 13.50 15.80
C GLY A 119 5.71 12.94 14.49
N LEU A 120 6.35 13.80 13.72
CA LEU A 120 6.93 13.52 12.41
C LEU A 120 8.42 13.84 12.44
N THR A 121 9.23 12.94 11.89
CA THR A 121 10.66 13.18 11.71
C THR A 121 11.03 13.14 10.24
N GLN A 122 11.56 14.26 9.75
CA GLN A 122 11.95 14.39 8.35
C GLN A 122 13.18 13.51 8.06
N LYS A 123 13.04 12.52 7.18
CA LYS A 123 14.14 11.67 6.70
C LYS A 123 14.81 12.25 5.45
N GLY A 124 14.12 13.07 4.67
CA GLY A 124 14.73 13.69 3.50
C GLY A 124 13.78 14.51 2.62
N THR A 125 14.30 14.92 1.47
CA THR A 125 13.52 15.53 0.39
C THR A 125 13.92 14.91 -0.94
N ARG A 126 13.14 15.08 -2.01
CA ARG A 126 13.50 14.65 -3.38
C ARG A 126 14.86 15.18 -3.85
N ASN A 127 15.30 16.33 -3.32
CA ASN A 127 16.61 16.90 -3.66
C ASN A 127 17.78 16.25 -2.90
N LYS A 128 17.52 15.56 -1.78
CA LYS A 128 18.53 14.88 -0.97
C LYS A 128 18.51 13.37 -1.16
N HIS A 129 17.37 12.80 -1.52
CA HIS A 129 17.19 11.35 -1.66
C HIS A 129 16.45 11.00 -2.95
N TRP A 130 16.81 9.85 -3.52
CA TRP A 130 16.01 9.11 -4.47
C TRP A 130 15.05 8.19 -3.72
N ARG A 131 13.91 7.87 -4.33
CA ARG A 131 13.16 6.67 -3.96
C ARG A 131 13.92 5.46 -4.45
N MET A 132 13.84 4.37 -3.68
CA MET A 132 14.47 3.11 -4.02
C MET A 132 13.46 1.98 -3.88
N VAL A 133 13.47 1.07 -4.85
CA VAL A 133 12.90 -0.28 -4.73
C VAL A 133 14.09 -1.22 -4.59
N ALA A 134 14.35 -1.64 -3.36
CA ALA A 134 15.38 -2.64 -3.08
C ALA A 134 14.82 -4.03 -3.34
N THR A 135 15.62 -4.91 -3.94
CA THR A 135 15.20 -6.28 -4.26
C THR A 135 16.25 -7.29 -3.79
N ASN A 136 15.78 -8.51 -3.55
CA ASN A 136 16.60 -9.67 -3.24
C ASN A 136 15.98 -10.89 -3.96
N PRO A 137 16.22 -11.04 -5.28
CA PRO A 137 15.60 -12.09 -6.07
C PRO A 137 15.99 -13.49 -5.56
N THR A 138 15.02 -14.29 -5.16
CA THR A 138 15.24 -15.66 -4.68
C THR A 138 14.34 -16.66 -5.39
N GLN A 139 14.83 -17.88 -5.57
CA GLN A 139 14.01 -18.95 -6.13
C GLN A 139 13.06 -19.50 -5.07
N VAL A 140 11.78 -19.60 -5.42
CA VAL A 140 10.72 -20.09 -4.53
C VAL A 140 10.05 -21.34 -5.09
N GLN A 141 9.41 -22.11 -4.21
CA GLN A 141 8.59 -23.26 -4.60
C GLN A 141 7.18 -22.78 -4.93
N ASN A 142 6.88 -22.72 -6.22
CA ASN A 142 5.59 -22.34 -6.77
C ASN A 142 5.15 -23.42 -7.78
N ASP A 143 3.99 -24.03 -7.54
CA ASP A 143 3.46 -25.10 -8.40
C ASP A 143 2.62 -24.58 -9.58
N PHE A 144 2.26 -23.29 -9.57
CA PHE A 144 1.43 -22.62 -10.58
C PHE A 144 2.21 -22.20 -11.84
N GLY A 145 3.52 -22.52 -11.92
CA GLY A 145 4.30 -22.20 -13.11
C GLY A 145 5.80 -22.45 -12.98
N SER A 146 6.54 -21.99 -13.99
CA SER A 146 8.01 -22.17 -14.07
C SER A 146 8.74 -20.94 -14.62
N THR A 147 8.07 -19.79 -14.68
CA THR A 147 8.60 -18.58 -15.30
C THR A 147 9.72 -17.98 -14.45
N GLN A 148 10.92 -17.86 -15.00
CA GLN A 148 12.05 -17.21 -14.34
C GLN A 148 12.04 -15.71 -14.64
N ALA A 149 11.21 -14.97 -13.91
CA ALA A 149 11.10 -13.52 -14.02
C ALA A 149 10.82 -12.94 -12.64
N SER A 150 11.46 -11.82 -12.31
CA SER A 150 11.38 -11.15 -11.01
C SER A 150 10.76 -9.76 -11.18
N ARG A 151 9.52 -9.67 -11.67
CA ARG A 151 8.92 -8.37 -11.98
C ARG A 151 8.77 -7.49 -10.73
N VAL A 152 9.30 -6.27 -10.80
CA VAL A 152 9.04 -5.19 -9.86
C VAL A 152 8.48 -3.98 -10.59
N ALA A 153 7.56 -3.27 -9.95
CA ALA A 153 6.93 -2.08 -10.52
C ALA A 153 7.60 -0.82 -9.97
N VAL A 154 7.70 0.22 -10.78
CA VAL A 154 8.06 1.60 -10.41
C VAL A 154 6.94 2.51 -10.93
N PRO A 155 6.57 3.61 -10.24
CA PRO A 155 5.57 4.54 -10.78
C PRO A 155 5.93 4.99 -12.21
N GLY A 156 5.01 4.90 -13.17
CA GLY A 156 5.28 5.30 -14.57
C GLY A 156 5.56 6.80 -14.74
N ALA A 157 5.15 7.61 -13.76
CA ALA A 157 5.50 9.02 -13.67
C ALA A 157 6.92 9.29 -13.10
N ALA A 158 7.65 8.23 -12.73
CA ALA A 158 9.00 8.36 -12.22
C ALA A 158 9.97 8.80 -13.32
N SER A 159 11.05 9.45 -12.91
CA SER A 159 12.09 9.95 -13.78
C SER A 159 13.47 9.57 -13.26
N LYS A 160 14.47 9.59 -14.16
CA LYS A 160 15.87 9.28 -13.84
C LYS A 160 16.02 7.91 -13.15
N VAL A 161 15.27 6.92 -13.65
CA VAL A 161 15.33 5.56 -13.14
C VAL A 161 16.69 4.96 -13.43
N GLN A 162 17.33 4.40 -12.40
CA GLN A 162 18.67 3.82 -12.46
C GLN A 162 18.72 2.52 -11.69
N TRP A 163 19.42 1.52 -12.23
CA TRP A 163 19.92 0.39 -11.47
C TRP A 163 20.99 0.86 -10.50
N VAL A 164 21.01 0.28 -9.30
CA VAL A 164 22.09 0.45 -8.32
C VAL A 164 22.48 -0.90 -7.76
N ASP A 165 23.78 -1.15 -7.72
CA ASP A 165 24.36 -2.23 -6.93
C ASP A 165 24.48 -1.73 -5.48
N ARG A 166 23.74 -2.37 -4.57
CA ARG A 166 23.70 -1.96 -3.16
C ARG A 166 25.00 -2.26 -2.41
N GLU A 167 25.86 -3.14 -2.92
CA GLU A 167 27.16 -3.46 -2.32
C GLU A 167 28.24 -2.45 -2.74
N THR A 168 28.31 -2.12 -4.03
CA THR A 168 29.38 -1.26 -4.59
C THR A 168 28.98 0.21 -4.73
N GLY A 169 27.68 0.51 -4.80
CA GLY A 169 27.16 1.84 -5.11
C GLY A 169 27.22 2.21 -6.60
N GLU A 170 27.65 1.29 -7.47
CA GLU A 170 27.65 1.50 -8.93
C GLU A 170 26.22 1.71 -9.44
N THR A 171 26.07 2.57 -10.45
CA THR A 171 24.75 2.86 -11.04
C THR A 171 24.77 2.75 -12.56
N ALA A 172 23.64 2.32 -13.13
CA ALA A 172 23.40 2.27 -14.57
C ALA A 172 22.02 2.84 -14.90
N LEU A 173 21.86 3.47 -16.06
CA LEU A 173 20.54 3.97 -16.50
C LEU A 173 19.61 2.80 -16.82
N ALA A 174 18.38 2.85 -16.30
CA ALA A 174 17.37 1.80 -16.52
C ALA A 174 16.36 2.12 -17.64
N SER A 175 16.44 3.28 -18.28
CA SER A 175 15.40 3.78 -19.20
C SER A 175 15.17 2.95 -20.47
N GLY A 176 16.04 1.97 -20.76
CA GLY A 176 15.88 1.02 -21.86
C GLY A 176 15.33 -0.34 -21.43
N ASP A 177 15.21 -0.57 -20.12
CA ASP A 177 14.99 -1.89 -19.52
C ASP A 177 13.55 -2.05 -19.00
N VAL A 178 12.65 -1.12 -19.39
CA VAL A 178 11.22 -1.25 -19.10
C VAL A 178 10.68 -2.43 -19.91
N VAL A 179 10.27 -3.46 -19.20
CA VAL A 179 9.69 -4.68 -19.75
C VAL A 179 8.31 -4.37 -20.34
N ALA A 180 7.50 -3.66 -19.57
CA ALA A 180 6.15 -3.30 -19.91
C ALA A 180 5.69 -2.12 -19.04
N THR A 181 4.84 -1.26 -19.58
CA THR A 181 4.05 -0.31 -18.81
C THR A 181 2.67 -0.89 -18.60
N ALA A 182 2.16 -0.84 -17.38
CA ALA A 182 0.86 -1.36 -17.03
C ALA A 182 -0.01 -0.31 -16.33
N SER A 183 -1.26 -0.21 -16.75
CA SER A 183 -2.22 0.75 -16.22
C SER A 183 -3.02 0.17 -15.06
N GLY A 184 -3.04 0.88 -13.93
CA GLY A 184 -3.87 0.59 -12.77
C GLY A 184 -5.04 1.58 -12.61
N GLU A 185 -5.83 1.39 -11.56
CA GLU A 185 -6.99 2.23 -11.24
C GLU A 185 -6.62 3.72 -11.09
N TRP A 186 -5.49 4.02 -10.46
CA TRP A 186 -5.11 5.40 -10.12
C TRP A 186 -3.89 5.93 -10.86
N ALA A 187 -2.99 5.05 -11.29
CA ALA A 187 -1.76 5.43 -11.98
C ALA A 187 -1.16 4.25 -12.76
N ASP A 188 -0.32 4.59 -13.74
CA ASP A 188 0.49 3.62 -14.47
C ASP A 188 1.75 3.23 -13.69
N VAL A 189 2.24 2.01 -13.92
CA VAL A 189 3.53 1.51 -13.46
C VAL A 189 4.38 1.05 -14.62
N ASP A 190 5.69 1.25 -14.52
CA ASP A 190 6.68 0.60 -15.38
C ASP A 190 7.24 -0.63 -14.67
N LEU A 191 7.24 -1.77 -15.37
CA LEU A 191 7.75 -3.04 -14.87
C LEU A 191 9.19 -3.26 -15.30
N PHE A 192 10.02 -3.67 -14.35
CA PHE A 192 11.43 -4.03 -14.53
C PHE A 192 11.67 -5.45 -14.04
N ASP A 193 12.74 -6.09 -14.51
CA ASP A 193 13.14 -7.43 -14.06
C ASP A 193 14.57 -7.48 -13.52
N PRO A 194 14.76 -7.26 -12.20
CA PRO A 194 16.08 -7.27 -11.59
C PRO A 194 16.82 -8.61 -11.72
N TYR A 195 16.12 -9.71 -12.03
CA TYR A 195 16.76 -11.02 -12.19
C TYR A 195 17.42 -11.20 -13.55
N THR A 196 16.92 -10.51 -14.60
CA THR A 196 17.39 -10.70 -15.98
C THR A 196 17.89 -9.44 -16.66
N ASP A 197 17.39 -8.27 -16.26
CA ASP A 197 17.63 -6.99 -16.92
C ASP A 197 18.64 -6.11 -16.17
N ASP A 198 19.11 -6.48 -14.98
CA ASP A 198 20.15 -5.73 -14.26
C ASP A 198 21.50 -5.79 -15.01
N PRO A 199 21.99 -4.66 -15.57
CA PRO A 199 23.24 -4.63 -16.32
C PRO A 199 24.48 -4.69 -15.42
N LEU A 200 24.32 -4.47 -14.10
CA LEU A 200 25.41 -4.49 -13.13
C LEU A 200 25.75 -5.92 -12.68
N GLY A 201 24.82 -6.87 -12.86
CA GLY A 201 24.97 -8.24 -12.38
C GLY A 201 25.09 -8.31 -10.85
N ALA A 202 24.42 -7.38 -10.16
CA ALA A 202 24.42 -7.30 -8.70
C ALA A 202 23.71 -8.52 -8.10
N SER A 203 24.19 -8.98 -6.95
CA SER A 203 23.49 -10.00 -6.15
C SER A 203 22.21 -9.45 -5.51
N GLU A 204 22.20 -8.15 -5.22
CA GLU A 204 21.13 -7.42 -4.54
C GLU A 204 20.71 -6.18 -5.34
N PRO A 205 20.20 -6.37 -6.57
CA PRO A 205 19.88 -5.25 -7.46
C PRO A 205 18.78 -4.38 -6.85
N ALA A 206 18.84 -3.09 -7.14
CA ALA A 206 17.80 -2.15 -6.75
C ALA A 206 17.60 -1.08 -7.83
N LEU A 207 16.42 -0.48 -7.83
CA LEU A 207 16.09 0.63 -8.72
C LEU A 207 15.94 1.90 -7.90
N ILE A 208 16.67 2.96 -8.25
CA ILE A 208 16.49 4.30 -7.71
C ILE A 208 15.81 5.21 -8.73
N TYR A 209 14.95 6.10 -8.26
CA TYR A 209 14.19 7.01 -9.12
C TYR A 209 13.72 8.28 -8.40
N ASP A 210 13.32 9.27 -9.19
CA ASP A 210 12.72 10.52 -8.72
C ASP A 210 11.27 10.60 -9.18
N VAL A 211 10.36 10.67 -8.21
CA VAL A 211 8.92 10.68 -8.41
C VAL A 211 8.30 11.90 -7.71
N PRO A 212 7.32 12.59 -8.32
CA PRO A 212 6.54 13.60 -7.63
C PRO A 212 5.83 13.04 -6.37
N TYR A 213 5.68 13.86 -5.34
CA TYR A 213 5.11 13.42 -4.06
C TYR A 213 3.63 13.02 -4.16
N ASP A 214 2.90 13.69 -5.04
CA ASP A 214 1.46 13.57 -5.27
C ASP A 214 1.06 12.36 -6.11
N VAL A 215 2.01 11.74 -6.82
CA VAL A 215 1.73 10.55 -7.65
C VAL A 215 2.19 9.24 -7.01
N GLU A 216 2.99 9.32 -5.94
CA GLU A 216 3.66 8.15 -5.37
C GLU A 216 2.68 7.12 -4.78
N GLU A 217 1.64 7.58 -4.08
CA GLU A 217 0.60 6.71 -3.50
C GLU A 217 -0.22 5.97 -4.55
N GLY A 218 -0.35 6.54 -5.75
CA GLY A 218 -1.27 6.06 -6.78
C GLY A 218 -0.98 4.62 -7.20
N VAL A 219 0.23 4.15 -6.94
CA VAL A 219 0.67 2.79 -7.30
C VAL A 219 0.91 1.89 -6.08
N ASP A 220 0.87 2.39 -4.85
CA ASP A 220 1.20 1.58 -3.68
C ASP A 220 0.14 0.49 -3.41
N VAL A 221 0.57 -0.68 -2.91
CA VAL A 221 -0.34 -1.74 -2.48
C VAL A 221 -1.11 -1.30 -1.24
N ARG A 222 -2.38 -1.69 -1.15
CA ARG A 222 -3.27 -1.32 -0.05
C ARG A 222 -3.95 -2.55 0.52
N VAL A 223 -4.01 -2.63 1.84
CA VAL A 223 -4.83 -3.59 2.56
C VAL A 223 -6.03 -2.87 3.12
N TRP A 224 -7.20 -3.49 3.04
CA TRP A 224 -8.45 -2.96 3.55
C TRP A 224 -9.16 -3.97 4.43
N ASP A 225 -9.81 -3.46 5.47
CA ASP A 225 -10.92 -4.13 6.17
C ASP A 225 -12.23 -3.60 5.56
N THR A 226 -13.08 -4.50 5.05
CA THR A 226 -14.39 -4.10 4.51
C THR A 226 -15.35 -3.60 5.58
N ARG A 227 -15.12 -3.94 6.85
CA ARG A 227 -15.98 -3.59 7.99
C ARG A 227 -17.44 -4.03 7.81
N GLY A 228 -17.63 -5.14 7.11
CA GLY A 228 -18.96 -5.68 6.77
C GLY A 228 -19.68 -4.95 5.63
N HIS A 229 -18.99 -4.10 4.86
CA HIS A 229 -19.57 -3.38 3.73
C HIS A 229 -19.19 -4.01 2.38
N ASP A 230 -20.18 -4.27 1.52
CA ASP A 230 -19.96 -4.84 0.18
C ASP A 230 -19.18 -3.92 -0.77
N SER A 231 -19.28 -2.60 -0.58
CA SER A 231 -18.65 -1.60 -1.45
C SER A 231 -17.66 -0.73 -0.70
N LYS A 232 -16.54 -0.39 -1.36
CA LYS A 232 -15.53 0.52 -0.81
C LYS A 232 -16.04 1.92 -0.52
N LEU A 233 -16.95 2.41 -1.36
CA LEU A 233 -17.58 3.71 -1.24
C LEU A 233 -19.02 3.55 -0.73
N ASP A 234 -19.45 4.48 0.12
CA ASP A 234 -20.85 4.63 0.50
C ASP A 234 -21.67 5.39 -0.56
N SER A 235 -22.94 5.66 -0.26
CA SER A 235 -23.84 6.40 -1.16
C SER A 235 -23.41 7.85 -1.43
N ASP A 236 -22.57 8.41 -0.57
CA ASP A 236 -22.06 9.77 -0.66
C ASP A 236 -20.69 9.85 -1.34
N GLY A 237 -20.11 8.71 -1.69
CA GLY A 237 -18.80 8.60 -2.34
C GLY A 237 -17.64 8.68 -1.35
N ASP A 238 -17.92 8.54 -0.05
CA ASP A 238 -16.90 8.50 0.98
C ASP A 238 -16.42 7.05 1.19
N VAL A 239 -15.13 6.89 1.48
CA VAL A 239 -14.53 5.56 1.68
C VAL A 239 -14.97 5.01 3.03
N GLN A 240 -15.77 3.95 3.02
CA GLN A 240 -16.31 3.32 4.24
C GLN A 240 -15.44 2.17 4.76
N TRP A 241 -14.72 1.48 3.87
CA TRP A 241 -13.68 0.52 4.23
C TRP A 241 -12.56 1.20 5.03
N SER A 242 -11.91 0.46 5.93
CA SER A 242 -10.74 0.95 6.66
C SER A 242 -9.47 0.52 5.97
N LYS A 243 -8.51 1.42 5.83
CA LYS A 243 -7.17 1.05 5.38
C LYS A 243 -6.41 0.41 6.54
N VAL A 244 -5.68 -0.66 6.24
CA VAL A 244 -4.91 -1.44 7.22
C VAL A 244 -3.42 -1.20 6.99
N PHE A 245 -2.68 -1.00 8.08
CA PHE A 245 -1.25 -0.69 8.08
C PHE A 245 -0.43 -1.66 8.93
N SER A 246 -1.08 -2.36 9.87
CA SER A 246 -0.49 -3.32 10.79
C SER A 246 -0.94 -4.74 10.45
N PRO A 247 -0.03 -5.72 10.44
CA PRO A 247 -0.38 -7.14 10.41
C PRO A 247 -1.28 -7.58 11.59
N ASP A 248 -1.17 -6.91 12.75
CA ASP A 248 -1.94 -7.23 13.96
C ASP A 248 -3.36 -6.61 13.97
N HIS A 249 -3.87 -6.15 12.82
CA HIS A 249 -5.19 -5.53 12.72
C HIS A 249 -6.31 -6.53 13.03
N ASP A 250 -7.28 -6.12 13.84
CA ASP A 250 -8.45 -6.91 14.18
C ASP A 250 -9.57 -6.65 13.17
N TYR A 251 -9.71 -7.54 12.19
CA TYR A 251 -10.65 -7.36 11.08
C TYR A 251 -12.10 -7.47 11.55
N SER A 252 -12.90 -6.47 11.19
CA SER A 252 -14.35 -6.46 11.44
C SER A 252 -15.19 -6.89 10.23
N GLY A 253 -14.54 -7.07 9.08
CA GLY A 253 -15.08 -7.63 7.85
C GLY A 253 -14.01 -8.42 7.11
N ASN A 254 -14.12 -8.47 5.79
CA ASN A 254 -13.23 -9.25 4.94
C ASN A 254 -11.90 -8.50 4.70
N LEU A 255 -10.81 -9.25 4.59
CA LEU A 255 -9.53 -8.72 4.18
C LEU A 255 -9.53 -8.49 2.67
N VAL A 256 -9.10 -7.30 2.23
CA VAL A 256 -8.91 -7.01 0.80
C VAL A 256 -7.53 -6.45 0.53
N ALA A 257 -6.75 -7.13 -0.32
CA ALA A 257 -5.48 -6.63 -0.82
C ALA A 257 -5.64 -6.10 -2.25
N ASP A 258 -5.22 -4.86 -2.49
CA ASP A 258 -5.45 -4.11 -3.72
C ASP A 258 -4.14 -3.50 -4.25
N THR A 259 -3.72 -3.92 -5.45
CA THR A 259 -2.51 -3.44 -6.14
C THR A 259 -2.79 -2.30 -7.13
N GLY A 260 -4.05 -1.89 -7.26
CA GLY A 260 -4.55 -1.05 -8.34
C GLY A 260 -4.76 -1.79 -9.67
N ARG A 261 -4.31 -3.05 -9.78
CA ARG A 261 -4.52 -3.91 -10.96
C ARG A 261 -5.19 -5.24 -10.62
N LEU A 262 -4.92 -5.75 -9.43
CA LEU A 262 -5.56 -6.90 -8.83
C LEU A 262 -6.14 -6.48 -7.49
N ARG A 263 -7.38 -6.89 -7.23
CA ARG A 263 -8.00 -6.84 -5.91
C ARG A 263 -8.37 -8.25 -5.51
N VAL A 264 -7.83 -8.73 -4.40
CA VAL A 264 -8.15 -10.05 -3.84
C VAL A 264 -8.87 -9.85 -2.52
N THR A 265 -10.01 -10.51 -2.36
CA THR A 265 -10.80 -10.50 -1.15
C THR A 265 -10.82 -11.89 -0.55
N PHE A 266 -10.46 -11.99 0.73
CA PHE A 266 -10.52 -13.20 1.52
C PHE A 266 -11.70 -13.11 2.47
N ASP A 267 -12.55 -14.13 2.44
CA ASP A 267 -13.72 -14.27 3.31
C ASP A 267 -13.51 -15.52 4.16
N GLU A 268 -13.56 -15.37 5.49
CA GLU A 268 -13.39 -16.47 6.45
C GLU A 268 -14.70 -16.91 7.09
N GLU A 269 -15.73 -16.06 7.05
CA GLU A 269 -16.96 -16.27 7.84
C GLU A 269 -18.22 -16.39 6.97
N GLY A 270 -18.52 -15.37 6.17
CA GLY A 270 -19.83 -15.20 5.56
C GLY A 270 -20.07 -16.18 4.43
N SER A 271 -19.09 -16.30 3.55
CA SER A 271 -19.02 -17.30 2.49
C SER A 271 -17.55 -17.66 2.30
N PRO A 272 -17.00 -18.54 3.16
CA PRO A 272 -15.58 -18.81 3.22
C PRO A 272 -15.01 -19.08 1.82
N GLY A 273 -13.96 -18.36 1.45
CA GLY A 273 -13.48 -18.38 0.08
C GLY A 273 -12.61 -17.19 -0.31
N ILE A 274 -12.18 -17.23 -1.56
CA ILE A 274 -11.36 -16.21 -2.19
C ILE A 274 -12.07 -15.70 -3.43
N SER A 275 -12.12 -14.38 -3.58
CA SER A 275 -12.58 -13.75 -4.80
C SER A 275 -11.56 -12.73 -5.29
N ALA A 276 -11.53 -12.50 -6.59
CA ALA A 276 -10.60 -11.56 -7.18
C ALA A 276 -11.25 -10.73 -8.29
N GLN A 277 -10.72 -9.52 -8.47
CA GLN A 277 -11.07 -8.63 -9.55
C GLN A 277 -9.80 -8.13 -10.23
N ARG A 278 -9.83 -7.97 -11.55
CA ARG A 278 -8.77 -7.31 -12.31
C ARG A 278 -9.26 -5.96 -12.83
N TRP A 279 -8.36 -4.99 -12.82
CA TRP A 279 -8.64 -3.68 -13.39
C TRP A 279 -8.59 -3.75 -14.91
N ASN A 280 -9.69 -3.38 -15.57
CA ASN A 280 -9.72 -3.19 -17.01
C ASN A 280 -9.56 -1.70 -17.33
N ALA A 281 -8.36 -1.31 -17.76
CA ALA A 281 -8.04 0.07 -18.11
C ALA A 281 -8.78 0.59 -19.35
N VAL A 282 -9.33 -0.29 -20.20
CA VAL A 282 -10.12 0.12 -21.38
C VAL A 282 -11.52 0.56 -20.98
N SER A 283 -12.14 -0.16 -20.05
CA SER A 283 -13.47 0.17 -19.53
C SER A 283 -13.45 1.02 -18.26
N GLU A 284 -12.26 1.28 -17.71
CA GLU A 284 -12.05 1.93 -16.41
C GLU A 284 -12.91 1.30 -15.30
N ALA A 285 -12.90 -0.03 -15.24
CA ALA A 285 -13.75 -0.79 -14.34
C ALA A 285 -13.06 -2.06 -13.81
N TRP A 286 -13.48 -2.47 -12.61
CA TRP A 286 -13.11 -3.76 -12.04
C TRP A 286 -13.95 -4.88 -12.65
N GLU A 287 -13.29 -5.92 -13.14
CA GLU A 287 -13.92 -7.12 -13.68
C GLU A 287 -13.63 -8.31 -12.76
N SER A 288 -14.66 -9.03 -12.34
CA SER A 288 -14.51 -10.24 -11.53
C SER A 288 -13.76 -11.33 -12.29
N VAL A 289 -12.74 -11.88 -11.64
CA VAL A 289 -12.11 -13.13 -12.05
C VAL A 289 -12.96 -14.26 -11.48
N SER A 290 -13.45 -15.16 -12.33
CA SER A 290 -14.26 -16.29 -11.88
C SER A 290 -13.34 -17.44 -11.46
N PRO A 291 -13.20 -17.75 -10.15
CA PRO A 291 -12.48 -18.94 -9.74
C PRO A 291 -13.24 -20.20 -10.17
N SER A 292 -12.53 -21.31 -10.32
CA SER A 292 -13.15 -22.61 -10.53
C SER A 292 -14.00 -22.98 -9.31
N THR A 293 -15.13 -23.66 -9.52
CA THR A 293 -15.89 -24.22 -8.41
C THR A 293 -15.19 -25.48 -7.91
N THR A 294 -14.69 -25.43 -6.66
CA THR A 294 -13.98 -26.54 -6.02
C THR A 294 -14.49 -26.71 -4.58
N ASP A 295 -14.09 -27.81 -3.93
CA ASP A 295 -14.42 -28.05 -2.51
C ASP A 295 -13.45 -27.33 -1.56
N TRP A 296 -12.52 -26.52 -2.08
CA TRP A 296 -11.54 -25.80 -1.27
C TRP A 296 -12.04 -24.39 -0.95
N GLU A 297 -11.93 -24.00 0.31
CA GLU A 297 -12.28 -22.68 0.82
C GLU A 297 -11.17 -22.13 1.71
N VAL A 298 -11.17 -20.81 1.89
CA VAL A 298 -10.28 -20.13 2.85
C VAL A 298 -10.78 -20.47 4.25
N LEU A 299 -9.88 -20.94 5.11
CA LEU A 299 -10.14 -21.23 6.51
C LEU A 299 -9.66 -20.09 7.42
N ASP A 300 -8.51 -19.51 7.10
CA ASP A 300 -7.82 -18.50 7.92
C ASP A 300 -6.82 -17.72 7.07
N VAL A 301 -6.66 -16.41 7.32
CA VAL A 301 -5.70 -15.53 6.64
C VAL A 301 -4.97 -14.66 7.65
N ASP A 302 -3.70 -14.99 7.86
CA ASP A 302 -2.80 -14.18 8.67
C ASP A 302 -1.98 -13.25 7.78
N VAL A 303 -2.15 -11.93 7.91
CA VAL A 303 -1.19 -10.99 7.29
C VAL A 303 0.13 -11.08 8.04
N VAL A 304 1.22 -11.27 7.32
CA VAL A 304 2.57 -11.40 7.87
C VAL A 304 3.35 -10.09 7.74
N GLY A 305 3.11 -9.35 6.66
CA GLY A 305 3.79 -8.10 6.38
C GLY A 305 2.99 -7.18 5.48
N ILE A 306 2.98 -5.88 5.82
CA ILE A 306 2.37 -4.85 5.00
C ILE A 306 3.44 -3.83 4.63
N GLY A 307 3.73 -3.75 3.33
CA GLY A 307 4.59 -2.74 2.75
C GLY A 307 3.88 -2.00 1.61
N LEU A 308 4.45 -0.87 1.20
CA LEU A 308 3.92 -0.07 0.09
C LEU A 308 4.14 -0.75 -1.29
N GLU A 309 5.10 -1.67 -1.37
CA GLU A 309 5.41 -2.45 -2.58
C GLU A 309 4.71 -3.79 -2.64
N ARG A 310 4.35 -4.33 -1.47
CA ARG A 310 3.99 -5.74 -1.32
C ARG A 310 3.27 -5.97 -0.01
N VAL A 311 2.34 -6.92 -0.05
CA VAL A 311 1.70 -7.51 1.13
C VAL A 311 1.99 -9.00 1.12
N ASP A 312 2.35 -9.53 2.27
CA ASP A 312 2.60 -10.94 2.53
C ASP A 312 1.56 -11.48 3.50
N ALA A 313 0.98 -12.62 3.17
CA ALA A 313 0.01 -13.31 4.02
C ALA A 313 0.26 -14.82 4.03
N TYR A 314 -0.10 -15.47 5.13
CA TYR A 314 -0.17 -16.91 5.28
C TYR A 314 -1.64 -17.31 5.23
N VAL A 315 -2.00 -18.15 4.26
CA VAL A 315 -3.39 -18.53 4.00
C VAL A 315 -3.56 -20.02 4.25
N LEU A 316 -4.51 -20.35 5.13
CA LEU A 316 -4.92 -21.71 5.40
C LEU A 316 -6.19 -22.01 4.60
N PHE A 317 -6.17 -23.12 3.87
CA PHE A 317 -7.32 -23.61 3.11
C PHE A 317 -7.82 -24.92 3.69
N SER A 318 -9.12 -25.17 3.59
CA SER A 318 -9.73 -26.44 3.95
C SER A 318 -10.53 -27.03 2.80
N ASN A 319 -10.54 -28.37 2.69
CA ASN A 319 -11.37 -29.09 1.74
C ASN A 319 -12.64 -29.58 2.44
N LEU A 320 -13.81 -29.10 2.00
CA LEU A 320 -15.11 -29.42 2.59
C LEU A 320 -15.51 -30.90 2.48
N SER A 321 -15.02 -31.60 1.46
CA SER A 321 -15.37 -33.00 1.20
C SER A 321 -14.49 -33.98 1.96
N THR A 322 -13.20 -33.69 2.13
CA THR A 322 -12.24 -34.59 2.78
C THR A 322 -11.85 -34.17 4.19
N GLY A 323 -12.01 -32.89 4.53
CA GLY A 323 -11.49 -32.30 5.76
C GLY A 323 -9.98 -32.05 5.75
N ASP A 324 -9.33 -32.16 4.58
CA ASP A 324 -7.91 -31.87 4.42
C ASP A 324 -7.63 -30.37 4.57
N ILE A 325 -6.46 -30.04 5.10
CA ILE A 325 -5.99 -28.65 5.27
C ILE A 325 -4.69 -28.49 4.50
N PHE A 326 -4.52 -27.35 3.82
CA PHE A 326 -3.31 -27.00 3.11
C PHE A 326 -3.00 -25.52 3.28
N ALA A 327 -1.72 -25.17 3.48
CA ALA A 327 -1.30 -23.80 3.71
C ALA A 327 -0.44 -23.29 2.55
N LEU A 328 -0.60 -22.02 2.23
CA LEU A 328 0.19 -21.30 1.22
C LEU A 328 0.58 -19.91 1.74
N ASP A 329 1.79 -19.49 1.41
CA ASP A 329 2.17 -18.08 1.51
C ASP A 329 1.67 -17.34 0.25
N ALA A 330 1.14 -16.14 0.44
CA ALA A 330 0.62 -15.26 -0.60
C ALA A 330 1.45 -13.98 -0.65
N ALA A 331 2.00 -13.67 -1.82
CA ALA A 331 2.72 -12.43 -2.06
C ALA A 331 1.99 -11.59 -3.11
N ILE A 332 1.41 -10.48 -2.67
CA ILE A 332 0.59 -9.57 -3.48
C ILE A 332 1.39 -8.29 -3.69
N LYS A 333 1.71 -7.99 -4.95
CA LYS A 333 2.79 -7.06 -5.29
C LYS A 333 2.30 -5.89 -6.12
N ARG A 334 2.90 -4.72 -5.88
CA ARG A 334 2.60 -3.45 -6.56
C ARG A 334 2.56 -3.65 -8.06
N GLY A 335 1.48 -3.17 -8.69
CA GLY A 335 1.40 -3.08 -10.13
C GLY A 335 1.34 -4.42 -10.87
N LEU A 336 1.25 -5.54 -10.14
CA LEU A 336 1.06 -6.86 -10.72
C LEU A 336 -0.40 -7.29 -10.61
N GLU A 337 -0.81 -8.17 -11.54
CA GLU A 337 -2.20 -8.62 -11.68
C GLU A 337 -2.44 -10.04 -11.16
N ASP A 338 -1.43 -10.63 -10.52
CA ASP A 338 -1.42 -12.02 -10.03
C ASP A 338 -0.77 -12.11 -8.65
N VAL A 339 -1.23 -13.07 -7.85
CA VAL A 339 -0.67 -13.43 -6.53
C VAL A 339 0.43 -14.46 -6.72
N LEU A 340 1.60 -14.25 -6.14
CA LEU A 340 2.61 -15.29 -6.06
C LEU A 340 2.31 -16.19 -4.86
N TRP A 341 1.83 -17.39 -5.15
CA TRP A 341 1.59 -18.44 -4.16
C TRP A 341 2.83 -19.31 -4.00
N THR A 342 3.25 -19.55 -2.76
CA THR A 342 4.40 -20.41 -2.45
C THR A 342 4.10 -21.37 -1.32
N ILE A 343 4.71 -22.56 -1.38
CA ILE A 343 4.58 -23.55 -0.30
C ILE A 343 5.49 -23.12 0.87
N PRO A 344 4.94 -22.91 2.08
CA PRO A 344 5.71 -22.50 3.24
C PRO A 344 6.77 -23.54 3.58
N GLY A 345 7.92 -23.11 4.11
CA GLY A 345 9.05 -24.01 4.38
C GLY A 345 8.79 -25.12 5.41
N ASN A 346 7.69 -25.05 6.16
CA ASN A 346 7.22 -26.08 7.09
C ASN A 346 6.21 -27.06 6.47
N SER A 347 5.78 -26.81 5.24
CA SER A 347 4.82 -27.61 4.48
C SER A 347 5.53 -28.35 3.34
N SER A 348 4.90 -29.40 2.82
CA SER A 348 5.48 -30.21 1.76
C SER A 348 4.41 -30.86 0.89
N GLY A 349 4.80 -31.25 -0.32
CA GLY A 349 3.91 -31.86 -1.30
C GLY A 349 3.42 -30.83 -2.32
N PRO A 350 2.90 -31.29 -3.47
CA PRO A 350 2.33 -30.39 -4.44
C PRO A 350 1.03 -29.78 -3.91
N VAL A 351 0.69 -28.59 -4.40
CA VAL A 351 -0.64 -28.00 -4.20
C VAL A 351 -1.70 -29.01 -4.66
N PRO A 352 -2.71 -29.33 -3.82
CA PRO A 352 -3.79 -30.23 -4.20
C PRO A 352 -4.53 -29.72 -5.44
N SER A 353 -4.88 -30.59 -6.39
CA SER A 353 -5.47 -30.18 -7.69
C SER A 353 -6.70 -29.28 -7.58
N GLY A 354 -7.56 -29.50 -6.58
CA GLY A 354 -8.74 -28.65 -6.39
C GLY A 354 -8.41 -27.27 -5.80
N LEU A 355 -7.29 -27.14 -5.08
CA LEU A 355 -6.79 -25.84 -4.62
C LEU A 355 -6.03 -25.14 -5.76
N ASP A 356 -5.31 -25.91 -6.58
CA ASP A 356 -4.68 -25.44 -7.81
C ASP A 356 -5.73 -24.81 -8.76
N ASP A 357 -6.80 -25.55 -9.08
CA ASP A 357 -7.92 -25.09 -9.92
C ASP A 357 -8.60 -23.81 -9.37
N LEU A 358 -8.65 -23.65 -8.04
CA LEU A 358 -9.23 -22.48 -7.37
C LEU A 358 -8.37 -21.23 -7.58
N LEU A 359 -7.06 -21.37 -7.43
CA LEU A 359 -6.11 -20.25 -7.38
C LEU A 359 -5.49 -19.90 -8.74
N ASP A 360 -5.35 -20.86 -9.66
CA ASP A 360 -4.74 -20.72 -10.99
C ASP A 360 -5.21 -19.47 -11.77
N PRO A 361 -6.51 -19.08 -11.78
CA PRO A 361 -6.97 -17.89 -12.50
C PRO A 361 -6.30 -16.58 -12.07
N THR A 362 -5.71 -16.55 -10.87
CA THR A 362 -5.05 -15.39 -10.26
C THR A 362 -3.61 -15.67 -9.86
N ALA A 363 -3.11 -16.88 -10.09
CA ALA A 363 -1.80 -17.30 -9.65
C ALA A 363 -0.71 -16.81 -10.61
N SER A 364 0.34 -16.25 -10.05
CA SER A 364 1.53 -15.85 -10.80
C SER A 364 2.31 -17.11 -11.18
N PRO A 365 2.69 -17.29 -12.47
CA PRO A 365 3.45 -18.47 -12.90
C PRO A 365 4.96 -18.36 -12.59
N ARG A 366 5.39 -17.35 -11.82
CA ARG A 366 6.79 -17.02 -11.58
C ARG A 366 7.39 -17.85 -10.45
N VAL A 367 8.64 -18.28 -10.61
CA VAL A 367 9.40 -19.02 -9.60
C VAL A 367 10.53 -18.20 -8.97
N ILE A 368 10.62 -16.91 -9.30
CA ILE A 368 11.56 -15.96 -8.70
C ILE A 368 10.77 -14.89 -7.95
N ASP A 369 11.04 -14.76 -6.67
CA ASP A 369 10.50 -13.71 -5.82
C ASP A 369 11.51 -12.57 -5.66
N ALA A 370 11.15 -11.38 -6.17
CA ALA A 370 11.95 -10.16 -6.04
C ALA A 370 12.17 -9.68 -4.60
N SER A 371 11.32 -10.06 -3.63
CA SER A 371 11.40 -9.60 -2.24
C SER A 371 11.57 -8.08 -2.11
N GLU A 372 10.72 -7.34 -2.83
CA GLU A 372 10.83 -5.90 -3.00
C GLU A 372 10.45 -5.09 -1.75
N SER A 373 11.20 -4.03 -1.47
CA SER A 373 10.89 -3.08 -0.39
C SER A 373 11.15 -1.63 -0.81
N LYS A 374 10.30 -0.71 -0.34
CA LYS A 374 10.42 0.73 -0.62
C LYS A 374 11.33 1.39 0.39
N GLN A 375 12.32 2.13 -0.09
CA GLN A 375 13.32 2.78 0.75
C GLN A 375 13.69 4.17 0.20
N LEU A 376 14.60 4.85 0.90
CA LEU A 376 15.26 6.07 0.42
C LEU A 376 16.75 5.79 0.18
N HIS A 377 17.27 6.28 -0.95
CA HIS A 377 18.70 6.24 -1.25
C HIS A 377 19.27 7.66 -1.31
N SER A 378 20.40 7.92 -0.64
CA SER A 378 21.00 9.25 -0.60
C SER A 378 21.51 9.69 -1.99
N ARG A 379 21.26 10.94 -2.38
CA ARG A 379 21.86 11.50 -3.60
C ARG A 379 23.36 11.82 -3.45
N ARG A 380 23.90 11.79 -2.23
CA ARG A 380 25.30 12.11 -1.97
C ARG A 380 26.22 10.89 -2.12
N SER A 381 25.72 9.68 -1.87
CA SER A 381 26.49 8.43 -2.07
C SER A 381 26.78 8.16 -3.55
N THR A 382 25.99 8.70 -4.47
CA THR A 382 26.14 8.52 -5.92
C THR A 382 27.07 9.54 -6.59
N ARG A 383 27.86 10.32 -5.81
CA ARG A 383 28.78 11.35 -6.32
C ARG A 383 30.27 11.06 -6.09
N GLU A 384 30.60 9.93 -5.50
CA GLU A 384 31.97 9.41 -5.45
C GLU A 384 32.23 8.50 -6.64
#